data_AF-A0A0G1CKF1-F1
#
_entry.id   AF-A0A0G1CKF1-F1
#
_cell.length_a   1.000
_cell.length_b   1.000
_cell.length_c   1.000
_cell.angle_alpha   90.00
_cell.angle_beta   90.00
_cell.angle_gamma   90.00
#
_symmetry.space_group_name_H-M   'P 1'
#
loop_
_entity.id
_entity.type
_entity.pdbx_description
1 polymer ?
#
loop_
_entity_poly.entity_id
_entity_poly.type
_entity_poly.pdbx_seq_one_letter_code
_entity_poly.pdbx_strand_id
1 'polypeptide(L)' 'MKRKVKHIIPFDDDLVETIPEGLEWEIVGNELVIKVPKYPADGAFVFIEWCAEKGIEHKWQDGRNL' A
#
# COMPACT_ATOMS: atom_id res chain seq x y z
N MET A 1 -16.53 -0.30 -11.72
CA MET A 1 -15.08 -0.27 -11.38
C MET A 1 -14.93 -0.23 -9.86
N LYS A 2 -14.25 -1.20 -9.25
CA LYS A 2 -13.94 -1.16 -7.81
C LYS A 2 -12.95 -0.01 -7.60
N ARG A 3 -13.30 0.97 -6.75
CA ARG A 3 -12.39 2.08 -6.42
C ARG A 3 -11.20 1.50 -5.67
N LYS A 4 -9.98 1.82 -6.09
CA LYS A 4 -8.74 1.49 -5.35
C LYS A 4 -8.18 2.78 -4.76
N VAL A 5 -7.47 2.64 -3.65
CA VAL A 5 -6.73 3.70 -2.99
C VAL A 5 -5.25 3.37 -3.05
N LYS A 6 -4.42 4.41 -3.20
CA LYS A 6 -2.97 4.26 -3.23
C LYS A 6 -2.42 4.66 -1.87
N HIS A 7 -1.61 3.77 -1.30
CA HIS A 7 -0.79 4.06 -0.14
C HIS A 7 0.65 4.18 -0.60
N ILE A 8 1.33 5.20 -0.12
CA ILE A 8 2.70 5.51 -0.50
C ILE A 8 3.56 5.41 0.74
N ILE A 9 4.61 4.62 0.65
CA ILE A 9 5.63 4.46 1.70
C ILE A 9 7.03 4.64 1.08
N PRO A 10 8.04 5.02 1.88
CA PRO A 10 9.42 5.03 1.43
C PRO A 10 9.82 3.65 0.90
N PHE A 11 10.49 3.60 -0.25
CA PHE A 11 11.03 2.33 -0.74
C PHE A 11 12.21 1.89 0.13
N ASP A 12 12.18 0.62 0.52
CA ASP A 12 13.21 -0.08 1.27
C ASP A 12 13.21 -1.54 0.77
N ASP A 13 14.38 -2.04 0.37
CA ASP A 13 14.52 -3.35 -0.28
C ASP A 13 14.14 -4.50 0.69
N ASP A 14 14.43 -4.33 1.98
CA ASP A 14 14.08 -5.28 3.03
C ASP A 14 12.56 -5.37 3.25
N LEU A 15 11.80 -4.34 2.83
CA LEU A 15 10.34 -4.36 2.93
C LEU A 15 9.68 -5.21 1.84
N VAL A 16 10.29 -5.33 0.66
CA VAL A 16 9.67 -5.93 -0.54
C VAL A 16 9.26 -7.39 -0.28
N GLU A 17 10.13 -8.17 0.36
CA GLU A 17 9.89 -9.58 0.68
C GLU A 17 8.87 -9.76 1.81
N THR A 18 8.50 -8.69 2.50
CA THR A 18 7.57 -8.71 3.62
C THR A 18 6.19 -8.17 3.26
N ILE A 19 6.00 -7.66 2.04
CA ILE A 19 4.71 -7.13 1.59
C ILE A 19 3.66 -8.25 1.61
N PRO A 20 2.49 -8.04 2.24
CA PRO A 20 1.45 -9.06 2.28
C PRO A 20 1.01 -9.54 0.89
N GLU A 21 0.85 -10.85 0.75
CA GLU A 21 0.39 -11.46 -0.49
C GLU A 21 -1.01 -10.95 -0.89
N GLY A 22 -1.23 -10.80 -2.20
CA GLY A 22 -2.52 -10.34 -2.73
C GLY A 22 -2.70 -8.82 -2.77
N LEU A 23 -1.71 -8.04 -2.31
CA LEU A 23 -1.64 -6.60 -2.54
C LEU A 23 -0.95 -6.30 -3.88
N GLU A 24 -1.56 -5.43 -4.68
CA GLU A 24 -0.92 -4.89 -5.87
C GLU A 24 0.03 -3.76 -5.47
N TRP A 25 1.29 -3.81 -5.89
CA TRP A 25 2.27 -2.76 -5.59
C TRP A 25 3.19 -2.48 -6.77
N GLU A 26 3.80 -1.30 -6.76
CA GLU A 26 4.78 -0.86 -7.75
C GLU A 26 5.81 0.07 -7.11
N ILE A 27 7.04 0.10 -7.64
CA ILE A 27 8.07 1.05 -7.22
C ILE A 27 8.05 2.22 -8.20
N VAL A 28 7.89 3.44 -7.68
CA VAL A 28 7.90 4.68 -8.46
C VAL A 28 9.00 5.58 -7.90
N GLY A 29 10.13 5.64 -8.60
CA GLY A 29 11.30 6.36 -8.11
C GLY A 29 11.82 5.72 -6.81
N ASN A 30 11.77 6.46 -5.70
CA ASN A 30 12.20 6.01 -4.37
C ASN A 30 11.02 5.76 -3.41
N GLU A 31 9.82 5.57 -3.98
CA GLU A 31 8.58 5.33 -3.24
C GLU A 31 8.00 3.98 -3.64
N LEU A 32 7.48 3.25 -2.66
CA LEU A 32 6.71 2.03 -2.85
C LEU A 32 5.22 2.38 -2.77
N VAL A 33 4.51 2.13 -3.88
CA VAL A 33 3.11 2.47 -4.04
C VAL A 33 2.27 1.21 -3.99
N ILE A 34 1.43 1.10 -2.98
CA ILE A 34 0.59 -0.07 -2.72
C ILE A 34 -0.86 0.29 -3.04
N LYS A 35 -1.44 -0.45 -3.97
CA LYS A 35 -2.82 -0.31 -4.44
C LYS A 35 -3.71 -1.24 -3.65
N VAL A 36 -4.57 -0.64 -2.86
CA VAL A 36 -5.48 -1.35 -1.98
C VAL A 36 -6.92 -1.18 -2.50
N PRO A 37 -7.71 -2.26 -2.59
CA PRO A 37 -9.13 -2.13 -2.90
C PRO A 37 -9.86 -1.36 -1.79
N LYS A 38 -10.66 -0.36 -2.17
CA LYS A 38 -11.49 0.38 -1.19
C LYS A 38 -12.57 -0.52 -0.57
N TYR A 39 -13.02 -1.52 -1.32
CA TYR A 39 -14.00 -2.53 -0.89
C TYR A 39 -13.76 -3.88 -1.59
N PRO A 40 -13.83 -5.01 -0.88
CA PRO A 40 -13.92 -5.12 0.59
C PRO A 40 -12.65 -4.58 1.27
N ALA A 41 -12.77 -4.12 2.52
CA ALA A 41 -11.70 -3.42 3.23
C ALA A 41 -10.62 -4.36 3.77
N ASP A 42 -10.76 -5.69 3.62
CA ASP A 42 -9.79 -6.69 4.11
C ASP A 42 -8.36 -6.39 3.63
N GLY A 43 -8.17 -6.08 2.35
CA GLY A 43 -6.85 -5.73 1.83
C GLY A 43 -6.29 -4.42 2.43
N ALA A 44 -7.17 -3.49 2.81
CA ALA A 44 -6.76 -2.26 3.48
C ALA A 44 -6.37 -2.50 4.92
N PHE A 45 -7.09 -3.38 5.61
CA PHE A 45 -6.81 -3.76 6.98
C PHE A 45 -5.44 -4.45 7.08
N VAL A 46 -5.20 -5.46 6.23
CA VAL A 46 -3.93 -6.18 6.16
C VAL A 46 -2.75 -5.24 5.90
N PHE A 47 -2.91 -4.27 4.99
CA PHE A 47 -1.88 -3.27 4.72
C PHE A 47 -1.60 -2.36 5.92
N ILE A 48 -2.65 -1.86 6.59
CA ILE A 48 -2.52 -0.97 7.74
C ILE A 48 -1.85 -1.68 8.92
N GLU A 49 -2.25 -2.94 9.20
CA GLU A 49 -1.62 -3.77 10.24
C GLU A 49 -0.14 -4.00 9.94
N TRP A 50 0.19 -4.40 8.70
CA TRP A 50 1.58 -4.60 8.29
C TRP A 50 2.43 -3.33 8.45
N CYS A 51 1.91 -2.15 8.07
CA CYS A 51 2.61 -0.88 8.30
C CYS A 51 2.82 -0.61 9.80
N ALA A 52 1.84 -0.91 10.65
CA ALA A 52 1.95 -0.73 12.09
C ALA A 52 2.99 -1.67 12.72
N GLU A 53 3.03 -2.95 12.31
CA GLU A 53 4.02 -3.93 12.78
C GLU A 53 5.45 -3.54 12.41
N LYS A 54 5.63 -2.98 11.21
CA LYS A 54 6.93 -2.55 10.70
C LYS A 54 7.32 -1.13 11.14
N GLY A 55 6.42 -0.39 11.79
CA GLY A 55 6.66 1.01 12.17
C GLY A 55 6.80 1.95 10.97
N ILE A 56 6.14 1.63 9.85
CA ILE A 56 6.22 2.40 8.60
C ILE A 56 5.15 3.50 8.61
N GLU A 57 5.60 4.75 8.45
CA GLU A 57 4.69 5.86 8.16
C GLU A 57 4.23 5.77 6.70
N HIS A 58 2.91 5.80 6.48
CA HIS A 58 2.31 5.73 5.15
C HIS A 58 1.39 6.91 4.87
N LYS A 59 1.36 7.35 3.61
CA LYS A 59 0.47 8.41 3.13
C LYS A 59 -0.62 7.82 2.24
N TRP A 60 -1.86 8.25 2.45
CA TRP A 60 -3.00 7.86 1.62
C TRP A 60 -3.27 8.92 0.53
N GLN A 61 -3.40 8.47 -0.72
CA GLN A 61 -3.93 9.28 -1.83
C GLN A 61 -5.23 8.67 -2.40
N ASP A 62 -6.31 9.46 -2.44
CA ASP A 62 -7.56 9.07 -3.09
C ASP A 62 -7.36 9.13 -4.62
N GLY A 63 -7.60 8.02 -5.31
CA GLY A 63 -7.36 7.88 -6.76
C GLY A 63 -8.29 8.69 -7.66
N ARG A 64 -8.82 9.84 -7.22
CA ARG A 64 -9.70 10.71 -8.01
C ARG A 64 -8.98 11.57 -9.04
N ASN A 65 -7.66 11.65 -9.03
CA ASN A 65 -6.86 12.46 -9.96
C ASN A 65 -5.59 11.73 -10.40
N LEU A 66 -5.75 10.68 -11.21
CA LEU A 66 -4.73 10.18 -12.13
C LEU A 66 -5.38 9.84 -13.46
#